data_AF-A0A938R892-F1
#
_entry.id   AF-A0A938R892-F1
#
_cell.length_a   1.000
_cell.length_b   1.000
_cell.length_c   1.000
_cell.angle_alpha   90.00
_cell.angle_beta   90.00
_cell.angle_gamma   90.00
#
_symmetry.space_group_name_H-M   'P 1'
#
loop_
_entity.id
_entity.type
_entity.pdbx_description
1 polymer ?
#
loop_
_entity_poly.entity_id
_entity_poly.type
_entity_poly.pdbx_seq_one_letter_code
_entity_poly.pdbx_strand_id
1 'polypeptide(L)'
;AARMERVPLRKGVYVAVKGPSLETPAETRFLRTIGADAVGMSTVPEAIVGVHAGLRLLGISILSNLNLPDAMAPISLEEIVATVARAEPDLVRLIRGVVRA
;
A
#
# COMPACT_ATOMS: atom_id res chain seq x y z
N ALA A 1 -15.96 0.79 -11.09
CA ALA A 1 -14.58 1.18 -11.46
C ALA A 1 -13.69 -0.03 -11.80
N ALA A 2 -13.08 -0.74 -10.83
CA ALA A 2 -12.03 -1.73 -11.10
C ALA A 2 -12.39 -2.89 -12.06
N ARG A 3 -13.59 -3.49 -11.90
CA ARG A 3 -14.07 -4.56 -12.81
C ARG A 3 -14.27 -4.08 -14.25
N MET A 4 -14.61 -2.80 -14.43
CA MET A 4 -14.76 -2.18 -15.75
C MET A 4 -13.40 -1.89 -16.39
N GLU A 5 -12.41 -1.52 -15.56
CA GLU A 5 -11.04 -1.24 -15.99
C GLU A 5 -10.15 -2.50 -16.06
N ARG A 6 -10.65 -3.70 -15.71
CA ARG A 6 -9.88 -4.95 -15.68
C ARG A 6 -8.57 -4.86 -14.88
N VAL A 7 -8.51 -3.97 -13.89
CA VAL A 7 -7.36 -3.82 -12.98
C VAL A 7 -7.54 -4.82 -11.83
N PRO A 8 -6.61 -5.77 -11.63
CA PRO A 8 -6.70 -6.71 -10.53
C PRO A 8 -6.52 -5.96 -9.21
N LEU A 9 -7.52 -6.04 -8.33
CA LEU A 9 -7.44 -5.48 -7.00
C LEU A 9 -7.34 -6.56 -5.93
N ARG A 10 -6.70 -6.18 -4.83
CA ARG A 10 -6.68 -6.90 -3.57
C ARG A 10 -7.19 -5.96 -2.48
N LYS A 11 -7.75 -6.53 -1.42
CA LYS A 11 -8.17 -5.82 -0.22
C LYS A 11 -7.41 -6.45 0.94
N GLY A 12 -6.95 -5.61 1.87
CA GLY A 12 -6.26 -6.06 3.05
C GLY A 12 -6.17 -4.97 4.11
N VAL A 13 -5.49 -5.29 5.21
CA VAL A 13 -5.20 -4.41 6.34
C VAL A 13 -3.85 -3.74 6.11
N TYR A 14 -3.83 -2.41 6.16
CA TYR A 14 -2.61 -1.61 6.08
C TYR A 14 -2.16 -1.22 7.49
N VAL A 15 -0.87 -1.40 7.79
CA VAL A 15 -0.24 -0.92 9.01
C VAL A 15 0.77 0.18 8.69
N ALA A 16 0.74 1.26 9.48
CA ALA A 16 1.74 2.32 9.38
C ALA A 16 2.84 2.12 10.43
N VAL A 17 4.09 2.24 9.99
CA VAL A 17 5.28 2.35 10.84
C VAL A 17 5.93 3.73 10.63
N LYS A 18 6.91 4.08 11.47
CA LYS A 18 7.54 5.41 11.41
C LYS A 18 8.45 5.61 10.19
N GLY A 19 9.21 4.59 9.80
CA GLY A 19 10.33 4.76 8.87
C GLY A 19 11.46 5.67 9.41
N PRO A 20 12.45 6.05 8.58
CA PRO A 20 12.60 5.75 7.15
C PRO A 20 13.28 4.40 6.88
N SER A 21 13.80 3.72 7.92
CA SER A 21 14.30 2.36 7.80
C SER A 21 13.16 1.42 7.42
N LEU A 22 13.46 0.47 6.53
CA LEU A 22 12.54 -0.64 6.23
C LEU A 22 12.47 -1.60 7.41
N GLU A 23 11.44 -2.44 7.40
CA GLU A 23 11.24 -3.44 8.45
C GLU A 23 12.28 -4.57 8.36
N THR A 24 12.76 -5.00 9.51
CA THR A 24 13.53 -6.23 9.65
C THR A 24 12.65 -7.47 9.43
N PRO A 25 13.23 -8.65 9.15
CA PRO A 25 12.46 -9.90 9.04
C PRO A 25 11.59 -10.22 10.26
N ALA A 26 12.07 -9.90 11.47
CA ALA A 26 11.33 -10.12 12.70
C ALA A 26 10.12 -9.19 12.81
N GLU A 27 10.28 -7.91 12.46
CA GLU A 27 9.19 -6.94 12.40
C GLU A 27 8.16 -7.34 11.35
N THR A 28 8.58 -7.75 10.15
CA THR A 28 7.66 -8.24 9.11
C THR A 28 6.84 -9.45 9.60
N ARG A 29 7.46 -10.43 10.27
CA ARG A 29 6.72 -11.56 10.86
C ARG A 29 5.72 -11.10 11.91
N PHE A 30 6.13 -10.18 12.78
CA PHE A 30 5.25 -9.62 13.79
C PHE A 30 4.04 -8.92 13.13
N LEU A 31 4.27 -8.03 12.17
CA LEU A 31 3.23 -7.29 11.46
C LEU A 31 2.24 -8.24 10.75
N ARG A 32 2.76 -9.28 10.09
CA ARG A 32 1.91 -10.32 9.49
C ARG A 32 1.11 -11.09 10.54
N THR A 33 1.72 -11.41 11.68
CA THR A 33 1.07 -12.15 12.78
C THR A 33 -0.07 -11.35 13.41
N ILE A 34 0.06 -10.03 13.50
CA ILE A 34 -1.02 -9.15 13.99
C ILE A 34 -2.08 -8.83 12.91
N GLY A 35 -1.95 -9.41 11.71
CA GLY A 35 -2.96 -9.35 10.65
C GLY A 35 -2.75 -8.27 9.59
N ALA A 36 -1.56 -7.69 9.46
CA ALA A 36 -1.25 -6.76 8.37
C ALA A 36 -1.03 -7.49 7.03
N ASP A 37 -1.65 -6.97 5.97
CA ASP A 37 -1.44 -7.42 4.58
C ASP A 37 -0.47 -6.49 3.83
N ALA A 38 -0.34 -5.24 4.26
CA ALA A 38 0.57 -4.24 3.71
C ALA A 38 1.14 -3.36 4.83
N VAL A 39 2.38 -2.91 4.66
CA VAL A 39 3.07 -1.97 5.56
C VAL A 39 3.52 -0.75 4.77
N GLY A 40 3.51 0.41 5.40
CA GLY A 40 4.21 1.59 4.90
C GLY A 40 4.33 2.66 5.97
N MET A 41 4.70 3.87 5.55
CA MET A 41 5.19 4.91 6.46
C MET A 41 4.31 6.16 6.51
N SER A 42 3.06 6.08 6.02
CA SER A 42 2.16 7.23 5.89
C SER A 42 0.69 6.80 5.99
N THR A 43 -0.24 7.64 5.52
CA THR A 43 -1.66 7.37 5.26
C THR A 43 -2.54 7.21 6.51
N VAL A 44 -2.08 6.48 7.54
CA VAL A 44 -2.86 6.24 8.76
C VAL A 44 -3.15 7.55 9.52
N PRO A 45 -2.17 8.46 9.75
CA PRO A 45 -2.47 9.75 10.37
C PRO A 45 -3.52 10.57 9.61
N GLU A 46 -3.40 10.65 8.28
CA GLU A 46 -4.32 11.36 7.41
C GLU A 46 -5.72 10.72 7.43
N ALA A 47 -5.80 9.39 7.46
CA ALA A 47 -7.06 8.68 7.55
C ALA A 47 -7.78 8.94 8.87
N ILE A 48 -7.05 8.94 10.00
CA ILE A 48 -7.63 9.24 11.31
C ILE A 48 -8.20 10.66 11.34
N VAL A 49 -7.45 11.65 10.84
CA VAL A 49 -7.93 13.05 10.77
C VAL A 49 -9.11 13.18 9.82
N GLY A 50 -9.10 12.48 8.68
CA GLY A 50 -10.20 12.49 7.73
C GLY A 50 -11.51 11.94 8.32
N VAL A 51 -11.42 10.84 9.07
CA VAL A 51 -12.59 10.28 9.79
C VAL A 51 -13.06 11.25 10.88
N HIS A 52 -12.14 11.84 11.64
CA HIS A 52 -12.48 12.85 12.65
C HIS A 52 -13.22 14.05 12.03
N ALA A 53 -12.84 14.46 10.82
CA ALA A 53 -13.49 15.52 10.06
C ALA A 53 -14.81 15.09 9.37
N GLY A 54 -15.27 13.86 9.56
CA GLY A 54 -16.52 13.35 8.97
C GLY A 54 -16.41 12.98 7.48
N LEU A 55 -15.20 12.80 6.95
CA LEU A 55 -15.00 12.43 5.55
C LEU A 55 -15.23 10.93 5.32
N ARG A 56 -15.77 10.60 4.14
CA ARG A 56 -15.71 9.24 3.61
C ARG A 56 -14.39 9.04 2.88
N LEU A 57 -13.65 8.00 3.25
CA LEU A 57 -12.30 7.76 2.74
C LEU A 57 -12.22 6.53 1.84
N LEU A 58 -11.32 6.59 0.86
CA LEU A 58 -10.90 5.48 0.02
C LEU A 58 -9.37 5.39 0.09
N GLY A 59 -8.84 4.30 0.64
CA GLY A 59 -7.41 4.01 0.66
C GLY A 59 -7.02 3.06 -0.47
N ILE A 60 -5.98 3.41 -1.22
CA ILE A 60 -5.39 2.57 -2.27
C ILE A 60 -3.88 2.60 -2.10
N SER A 61 -3.24 1.43 -2.13
CA SER A 61 -1.79 1.30 -2.04
C SER A 61 -1.26 0.50 -3.22
N ILE A 62 -0.17 0.96 -3.82
CA ILE A 62 0.64 0.17 -4.75
C ILE A 62 1.62 -0.65 -3.92
N LEU A 63 1.64 -1.97 -4.10
CA LEU A 63 2.64 -2.82 -3.48
C LEU A 63 3.95 -2.71 -4.26
N SER A 64 4.88 -1.90 -3.76
CA SER A 64 6.15 -1.59 -4.42
C SER A 64 7.20 -2.70 -4.35
N ASN A 65 7.10 -3.59 -3.36
CA ASN A 65 8.01 -4.69 -3.14
C ASN A 65 7.32 -5.79 -2.31
N LEU A 66 7.89 -6.99 -2.34
CA LEU A 66 7.44 -8.12 -1.51
C LEU A 66 8.31 -8.19 -0.26
N ASN A 67 7.69 -8.11 0.91
CA ASN A 67 8.38 -8.27 2.18
C ASN A 67 8.28 -9.73 2.63
N LEU A 68 9.26 -10.55 2.22
CA LEU A 68 9.33 -11.98 2.52
C LEU A 68 10.29 -12.21 3.69
N PRO A 69 9.80 -12.39 4.93
CA PRO A 69 10.68 -12.44 6.10
C PRO A 69 11.63 -13.64 6.13
N ASP A 70 11.29 -14.72 5.42
CA ASP A 70 12.08 -15.95 5.38
C ASP A 70 12.96 -16.04 4.10
N ALA A 71 12.88 -15.02 3.24
CA ALA A 71 13.63 -14.91 1.99
C ALA A 71 13.92 -13.43 1.66
N MET A 72 14.35 -12.65 2.65
CA MET A 72 14.56 -11.22 2.49
C MET A 72 15.82 -10.95 1.67
N ALA A 73 15.65 -10.31 0.52
CA ALA A 73 16.73 -9.78 -0.31
C ALA A 73 16.96 -8.30 0.02
N PRO A 74 18.17 -7.75 -0.27
CA PRO A 74 18.39 -6.31 -0.23
C PRO A 74 17.36 -5.59 -1.11
N ILE A 75 16.76 -4.53 -0.56
CA ILE A 75 15.73 -3.75 -1.26
C ILE A 75 16.40 -2.50 -1.82
N SER A 76 16.30 -2.30 -3.14
CA SER A 76 16.76 -1.09 -3.82
C SER A 76 15.62 -0.07 -3.92
N LEU A 77 15.94 1.20 -3.65
CA LEU A 77 14.98 2.30 -3.82
C LEU A 77 14.63 2.50 -5.30
N GLU A 78 15.60 2.31 -6.19
CA GLU A 78 15.43 2.42 -7.63
C GLU A 78 14.43 1.37 -8.14
N GLU A 79 14.52 0.12 -7.64
CA GLU A 79 13.58 -0.95 -7.98
C GLU A 79 12.16 -0.68 -7.46
N ILE A 80 12.04 -0.14 -6.24
CA ILE A 80 10.76 0.33 -5.67
C ILE A 80 10.14 1.37 -6.61
N VAL A 81 10.90 2.41 -6.96
CA VAL A 81 10.42 3.51 -7.81
C VAL A 81 10.03 2.99 -9.20
N ALA A 82 10.84 2.11 -9.79
CA ALA A 82 10.54 1.50 -11.08
C ALA A 82 9.27 0.65 -11.02
N THR A 83 9.03 -0.07 -9.92
CA THR A 83 7.82 -0.89 -9.73
C THR A 83 6.58 -0.02 -9.58
N VAL A 84 6.67 1.07 -8.84
CA VAL A 84 5.57 2.04 -8.71
C VAL A 84 5.24 2.67 -10.06
N ALA A 85 6.26 3.11 -10.81
CA ALA A 85 6.07 3.72 -12.13
C ALA A 85 5.38 2.78 -13.12
N ARG A 86 5.65 1.47 -13.06
CA ARG A 86 4.95 0.47 -13.89
C ARG A 86 3.48 0.30 -13.52
N ALA A 87 3.13 0.46 -12.25
CA ALA A 87 1.76 0.32 -11.75
C ALA A 87 0.93 1.61 -11.84
N GLU A 88 1.59 2.76 -12.00
CA GLU A 88 0.96 4.09 -12.06
C GLU A 88 -0.16 4.19 -13.12
N PRO A 89 -0.01 3.71 -14.38
CA PRO A 89 -1.07 3.85 -15.38
C PRO A 89 -2.38 3.16 -14.96
N ASP A 90 -2.29 2.00 -14.31
CA ASP A 90 -3.46 1.28 -13.82
C ASP A 90 -4.12 1.99 -12.64
N LEU A 91 -3.32 2.59 -11.75
CA LEU A 91 -3.85 3.41 -10.66
C LEU A 91 -4.58 4.65 -11.20
N VAL A 92 -4.02 5.34 -12.20
CA VAL A 92 -4.65 6.51 -12.84
C VAL A 92 -5.99 6.13 -13.46
N ARG A 93 -6.04 5.01 -14.18
CA ARG A 93 -7.29 4.49 -14.77
C ARG A 93 -8.33 4.17 -13.69
N LEU A 94 -7.91 3.51 -12.61
CA LEU A 94 -8.78 3.19 -11.49
C LEU A 94 -9.37 4.45 -10.84
N ILE A 95 -8.53 5.43 -10.51
CA ILE A 95 -8.97 6.69 -9.88
C ILE A 95 -9.95 7.43 -10.78
N ARG A 96 -9.65 7.56 -12.08
CA ARG A 96 -10.59 8.17 -13.05
C ARG A 96 -11.92 7.44 -13.08
N GLY A 97 -11.91 6.11 -13.03
CA GLY A 97 -13.12 5.31 -12.97
C GLY A 97 -13.90 5.43 -11.66
N VAL A 98 -13.23 5.74 -10.54
CA VAL A 98 -13.89 6.02 -9.25
C VAL A 98 -14.54 7.40 -9.26
N VAL A 99 -13.84 8.43 -9.75
CA VAL A 99 -14.34 9.81 -9.77
C VAL A 99 -15.55 10.00 -10.72
N ARG A 100 -15.62 9.21 -11.79
CA ARG A 100 -16.74 9.23 -12.75
C ARG A 100 -18.00 8.50 -12.27
N ALA A 101 -17.90 7.68 -11.24
CA ALA A 101 -19.00 6.87 -10.71
C ALA A 101 -19.75 7.61 -9.60
#